data_AF-A0A423UPS4-F1
#
_entry.id   AF-A0A423UPS4-F1
#
_cell.length_a   1.000
_cell.length_b   1.000
_cell.length_c   1.000
_cell.angle_alpha   90.00
_cell.angle_beta   90.00
_cell.angle_gamma   90.00
#
_symmetry.space_group_name_H-M   'P 1'
#
loop_
_entity.id
_entity.type
_entity.pdbx_description
1 polymer ?
#
loop_
_entity_poly.entity_id
_entity_poly.type
_entity_poly.pdbx_seq_one_letter_code
_entity_poly.pdbx_strand_id
1 'polypeptide(L)'
;MAGHFEATPGGGAAVALDEVEISILRSLAVQLLELIGPGDQPADGEDPLAALFAEGPSKPPTDPALLRLFPDAYGGAGGSEGPARAGPS
;
A
#
# COMPACT_ATOMS: atom_id res chain seq x y z
N MET A 1 -16.84 -12.15 -14.82
CA MET A 1 -17.34 -10.88 -14.23
C MET A 1 -16.97 -11.00 -12.78
N ALA A 2 -16.07 -10.16 -12.25
CA ALA A 2 -15.52 -10.36 -10.92
C ALA A 2 -16.65 -10.42 -9.87
N GLY A 3 -16.64 -11.47 -9.03
CA GLY A 3 -17.56 -11.62 -7.93
C GLY A 3 -17.43 -10.48 -6.92
N HIS A 4 -18.52 -10.12 -6.26
CA HIS A 4 -18.53 -9.15 -5.17
C HIS A 4 -18.11 -9.84 -3.87
N PHE A 5 -17.47 -9.08 -2.99
CA PHE A 5 -17.22 -9.56 -1.63
C PHE A 5 -18.50 -9.52 -0.80
N GLU A 6 -18.74 -10.59 -0.05
CA GLU A 6 -19.82 -10.73 0.91
C GLU A 6 -19.26 -10.89 2.33
N ALA A 7 -19.94 -10.29 3.31
CA ALA A 7 -19.52 -10.41 4.70
C ALA A 7 -19.77 -11.83 5.24
N THR A 8 -18.83 -12.36 6.03
CA THR A 8 -18.99 -13.66 6.69
C THR A 8 -19.41 -13.49 8.15
N PRO A 9 -20.12 -14.47 8.75
CA PRO A 9 -20.59 -14.39 10.14
C PRO A 9 -19.47 -14.20 11.19
N GLY A 10 -18.20 -14.45 10.83
CA GLY A 10 -17.03 -14.26 11.69
C GLY A 10 -16.32 -12.91 11.52
N GLY A 11 -16.90 -11.95 10.80
CA GLY A 11 -16.31 -10.62 10.57
C GLY A 11 -15.29 -10.55 9.42
N GLY A 12 -15.35 -11.50 8.48
CA GLY A 12 -14.51 -11.51 7.29
C GLY A 12 -15.27 -11.14 6.01
N ALA A 13 -14.58 -11.27 4.88
CA ALA A 13 -15.16 -11.12 3.55
C ALA A 13 -14.86 -12.39 2.71
N ALA A 14 -15.81 -12.82 1.90
CA ALA A 14 -15.68 -13.95 0.98
C ALA A 14 -16.08 -13.54 -0.43
N VAL A 15 -15.47 -14.17 -1.44
CA VAL A 15 -15.83 -13.99 -2.86
C VAL A 15 -15.70 -15.35 -3.56
N ALA A 16 -16.65 -15.66 -4.44
CA ALA A 16 -16.57 -16.83 -5.30
C ALA A 16 -15.74 -16.52 -6.55
N LEU A 17 -14.83 -17.42 -6.91
CA LEU A 17 -13.92 -17.28 -8.04
C LEU A 17 -13.93 -18.55 -8.89
N ASP A 18 -13.86 -18.40 -10.20
CA ASP A 18 -13.69 -19.53 -11.12
C ASP A 18 -12.22 -19.98 -11.24
N GLU A 19 -11.97 -21.08 -11.94
CA GLU A 19 -10.61 -21.64 -12.10
C GLU A 19 -9.63 -20.67 -12.77
N VAL A 20 -10.10 -19.88 -13.74
CA VAL A 20 -9.27 -18.90 -14.46
C VAL A 20 -8.92 -17.76 -13.52
N GLU A 21 -9.90 -17.22 -12.80
CA GLU A 21 -9.69 -16.16 -11.81
C GLU A 21 -8.74 -16.60 -10.68
N ILE A 22 -8.90 -17.83 -10.19
CA ILE A 22 -7.98 -18.43 -9.21
C ILE A 22 -6.56 -18.51 -9.78
N SER A 23 -6.41 -18.93 -11.04
CA SER A 23 -5.10 -19.02 -11.68
C SER A 23 -4.42 -17.65 -11.82
N ILE A 24 -5.19 -16.61 -12.15
CA ILE A 24 -4.72 -15.23 -12.28
C ILE A 24 -4.26 -14.70 -10.91
N LEU A 25 -5.10 -14.81 -9.87
CA LEU A 25 -4.74 -14.35 -8.53
C LEU A 25 -3.52 -15.06 -7.97
N ARG A 26 -3.40 -16.38 -8.21
CA ARG A 26 -2.22 -17.15 -7.80
C ARG A 26 -0.96 -16.66 -8.51
N SER A 27 -1.03 -16.44 -9.82
CA SER A 27 0.10 -15.94 -10.61
C SER A 27 0.54 -14.55 -10.12
N LEU A 28 -0.41 -13.63 -9.94
CA LEU A 28 -0.13 -12.28 -9.42
C LEU A 28 0.48 -12.34 -8.01
N ALA A 29 -0.04 -13.17 -7.12
CA ALA A 29 0.51 -13.31 -5.77
C ALA A 29 1.95 -13.83 -5.79
N VAL A 30 2.26 -14.82 -6.64
CA VAL A 30 3.64 -15.31 -6.81
C VAL A 30 4.54 -14.21 -7.36
N GLN A 31 4.10 -13.50 -8.40
CA GLN A 31 4.86 -12.39 -8.98
C GLN A 31 5.17 -11.29 -7.93
N LEU A 32 4.22 -10.97 -7.06
CA LEU A 32 4.42 -10.01 -5.98
C LEU A 32 5.42 -10.54 -4.93
N LEU A 33 5.32 -11.82 -4.56
CA LEU A 33 6.27 -12.44 -3.64
C LEU A 33 7.69 -12.49 -4.21
N GLU A 34 7.82 -12.80 -5.50
CA GLU A 34 9.11 -12.78 -6.21
C GLU A 34 9.69 -11.37 -6.30
N LEU A 35 8.85 -10.37 -6.52
CA LEU A 35 9.26 -8.96 -6.58
C LEU A 35 9.72 -8.43 -5.22
N ILE A 36 9.02 -8.78 -4.15
CA ILE A 36 9.42 -8.42 -2.78
C ILE A 36 10.70 -9.19 -2.38
N GLY A 37 10.86 -10.41 -2.90
CA GLY A 37 11.95 -11.30 -2.57
C GLY A 37 11.74 -12.00 -1.22
N PRO A 38 12.68 -12.89 -0.83
CA PRO A 38 12.68 -13.41 0.52
C PRO A 38 12.90 -12.25 1.48
N GLY A 39 11.92 -11.98 2.35
CA GLY A 39 12.09 -11.00 3.42
C GLY A 39 13.23 -11.41 4.34
N ASP A 40 13.88 -10.44 4.99
CA ASP A 40 14.87 -10.74 6.01
C ASP A 40 14.19 -11.49 7.16
N GLN A 41 14.68 -12.69 7.46
CA GLN A 41 14.22 -13.43 8.64
C GLN A 41 14.68 -12.62 9.87
N PRO A 42 13.77 -12.18 10.75
CA PRO A 42 14.16 -11.55 12.00
C PRO A 42 15.04 -12.52 12.80
N ALA A 43 15.99 -12.00 13.57
CA ALA A 43 16.84 -12.83 14.40
C ALA A 43 16.00 -13.66 15.38
N ASP A 44 16.47 -14.86 15.73
CA ASP A 44 15.75 -15.76 16.63
C ASP A 44 15.39 -15.04 17.95
N GLY A 45 14.08 -14.89 18.21
CA GLY A 45 13.55 -14.26 19.42
C GLY A 45 13.09 -12.81 19.27
N GLU A 46 13.26 -12.18 18.11
CA GLU A 46 12.67 -10.86 17.83
C GLU A 46 11.23 -10.98 17.31
N ASP A 47 10.38 -10.00 17.64
CA ASP A 47 9.02 -9.92 17.11
C ASP A 47 9.06 -9.61 15.59
N PRO A 48 8.58 -10.51 14.73
CA PRO A 48 8.59 -10.32 13.28
C PRO A 48 7.85 -9.07 12.83
N LEU A 49 6.80 -8.66 13.55
CA LEU A 49 6.04 -7.46 13.22
C LEU A 49 6.82 -6.19 13.59
N ALA A 50 7.47 -6.18 14.75
CA ALA A 50 8.31 -5.05 15.19
C ALA A 50 9.49 -4.80 14.25
N ALA A 51 10.10 -5.87 13.71
CA ALA A 51 11.20 -5.76 12.75
C ALA A 51 10.82 -5.02 11.45
N LEU A 52 9.54 -4.98 11.08
CA LEU A 52 9.04 -4.27 9.89
C LEU A 52 8.87 -2.76 10.11
N PHE A 53 8.79 -2.30 11.37
CA PHE A 53 8.69 -0.88 11.70
C PHE A 53 10.08 -0.24 11.76
N ALA A 54 10.75 -0.15 10.61
CA ALA A 54 11.92 0.70 10.47
C ALA A 54 11.48 2.18 10.40
N GLU A 55 12.14 3.05 11.15
CA GLU A 55 11.94 4.50 11.03
C GLU A 55 12.35 4.91 9.61
N GLY A 56 11.34 5.22 8.77
CA GLY A 56 11.56 5.58 7.37
C GLY A 56 12.38 6.86 7.22
N PRO A 57 12.89 7.16 6.01
CA PRO A 57 13.66 8.37 5.76
C PRO A 57 12.87 9.62 6.14
N SER A 58 13.37 10.36 7.13
CA SER A 58 12.72 11.57 7.68
C SER A 58 12.86 12.81 6.78
N LYS A 59 13.61 12.70 5.67
CA LYS A 59 13.84 13.77 4.71
C LYS A 59 13.33 13.34 3.34
N PRO A 60 12.80 14.30 2.55
CA PRO A 60 12.37 14.01 1.19
C PRO A 60 13.54 13.54 0.32
N PRO A 61 13.30 12.66 -0.68
CA PRO A 61 14.32 12.17 -1.58
C PRO A 61 14.82 13.31 -2.47
N THR A 62 16.13 13.32 -2.77
CA THR A 62 16.76 14.29 -3.69
C THR A 62 16.68 13.87 -5.15
N ASP A 63 16.15 12.67 -5.43
CA ASP A 63 16.05 12.14 -6.78
C ASP A 63 14.98 12.89 -7.60
N PRO A 64 15.33 13.42 -8.79
CA PRO A 64 14.41 14.23 -9.59
C PRO A 64 13.25 13.43 -10.20
N ALA A 65 13.38 12.12 -10.41
CA ALA A 65 12.29 11.27 -10.88
C ALA A 65 11.27 11.03 -9.75
N LEU A 66 11.73 10.76 -8.53
CA LEU A 66 10.85 10.59 -7.37
C LEU A 66 10.05 11.86 -7.04
N LEU A 67 10.68 13.03 -7.16
CA LEU A 67 10.00 14.33 -6.97
C LEU A 67 8.91 14.58 -8.02
N ARG A 68 9.07 14.07 -9.25
CA ARG A 68 8.04 14.18 -10.30
C ARG A 68 6.90 13.17 -10.10
N LEU A 69 7.20 11.97 -9.60
CA LEU A 69 6.22 10.91 -9.39
C LEU A 69 5.32 11.17 -8.19
N PHE A 70 5.86 11.78 -7.14
CA PHE A 70 5.15 12.02 -5.88
C PHE A 70 5.23 13.48 -5.43
N PRO A 71 4.72 14.43 -6.23
CA PRO A 71 4.85 15.86 -5.94
C PRO A 71 4.19 16.27 -4.62
N ASP A 72 3.05 15.66 -4.28
CA ASP A 72 2.29 15.98 -3.06
C ASP A 72 2.79 15.26 -1.81
N ALA A 73 3.60 14.19 -1.96
CA ALA A 73 4.07 13.38 -0.84
C ALA A 73 5.19 14.06 -0.03
N TYR A 74 5.83 15.08 -0.60
CA TYR A 74 6.99 15.77 -0.01
C TYR A 74 6.77 17.26 0.22
N GLY A 75 5.56 17.77 -0.06
CA GLY A 75 5.17 19.11 0.34
C GLY A 75 5.10 19.19 1.86
N GLY A 76 5.85 20.11 2.48
CA GLY A 76 5.77 20.32 3.92
C GLY A 76 4.33 20.65 4.36
N ALA A 77 3.97 20.28 5.58
CA ALA A 77 2.70 20.66 6.20
C ALA A 77 2.58 22.20 6.24
N GLY A 78 1.99 22.79 5.20
CA GLY A 78 1.99 24.23 4.95
C GLY A 78 1.84 24.62 3.47
N GLY A 79 1.84 23.66 2.54
CA GLY A 79 1.77 23.92 1.09
C GLY A 79 0.40 23.77 0.42
N SER A 80 -0.72 23.81 1.16
CA SER A 80 -2.05 23.84 0.55
C SER A 80 -2.82 25.11 0.96
N GLU A 81 -2.60 26.20 0.22
CA GLU A 81 -3.64 27.22 0.09
C GLU A 81 -4.81 26.56 -0.66
N GLY A 82 -5.76 26.02 0.11
CA GLY A 82 -7.06 25.62 -0.42
C GLY A 82 -7.78 26.83 -1.05
N PRO A 83 -8.62 26.63 -2.07
CA PRO A 83 -9.23 27.74 -2.80
C PRO A 83 -10.08 28.59 -1.85
N ALA A 84 -9.82 29.90 -1.88
CA ALA A 84 -10.58 30.90 -1.13
C ALA A 84 -12.08 30.74 -1.40
N ARG A 85 -12.83 30.31 -0.38
CA ARG A 85 -14.29 30.33 -0.42
C ARG A 85 -14.73 31.81 -0.40
N ALA A 86 -15.03 32.35 -1.57
CA ALA A 86 -15.83 33.58 -1.67
C ALA A 86 -17.27 33.23 -1.28
N GLY A 87 -17.64 33.54 -0.03
CA GLY A 87 -19.04 33.55 0.40
C GLY A 87 -19.79 34.75 -0.21
N PRO A 88 -21.10 34.62 -0.48
CA PRO A 88 -21.88 35.68 -1.11
C PRO A 88 -22.30 36.75 -0.09
N SER A 89 -22.26 38.02 -0.50
CA SER A 89 -23.16 39.08 -0.04
C SER A 89 -23.38 40.07 -1.16
#